data_AF-A0A838UG69-F1
#
_entry.id   AF-A0A838UG69-F1
#
_cell.length_a   1.000
_cell.length_b   1.000
_cell.length_c   1.000
_cell.angle_alpha   90.00
_cell.angle_beta   90.00
_cell.angle_gamma   90.00
#
_symmetry.space_group_name_H-M   'P 1'
#
loop_
_entity.id
_entity.type
_entity.pdbx_description
1 polymer ?
#
loop_
_entity_poly.entity_id
_entity_poly.type
_entity_poly.pdbx_seq_one_letter_code
_entity_poly.pdbx_strand_id
1 'polypeptide(L)'
;MALTLIAAPAAPGGAWAAPSFHDWAAVVAAGDDHSAHAGELTEAFDNARRAIAAALVRKGFARAHIRQFSVRPERYPEADPVRVGPAAIFAGLRDLAIRAPGGCLIYLTSHGAPQGAIAGEGLLTPRRLAALVDRACPARPTVVVVSACFSGVFVPALAGPDRMVLTAARRDRSSFGCGEGDTYPFFDGCVLETLPRARDFIDLAPKVRACVERRERIEHMRPPSEPQASVGAALRLNLPAFSDGPG
;
A
#
# COMPACT_ATOMS: atom_id res chain seq x y z
N MET A 1 40.63 53.10 -23.64
CA MET A 1 39.36 52.35 -23.45
C MET A 1 39.70 51.02 -22.81
N ALA A 2 39.49 50.89 -21.50
CA ALA A 2 39.65 49.62 -20.79
C ALA A 2 38.27 48.95 -20.73
N LEU A 3 38.16 47.74 -21.29
CA LEU A 3 36.94 46.93 -21.26
C LEU A 3 36.89 46.17 -19.93
N THR A 4 35.97 46.56 -19.05
CA THR A 4 35.71 45.84 -17.80
C THR A 4 34.76 44.68 -18.10
N LEU A 5 35.24 43.43 -18.01
CA LEU A 5 34.38 42.25 -18.05
C LEU A 5 33.58 42.16 -16.75
N ILE A 6 32.26 42.29 -16.85
CA ILE A 6 31.32 42.04 -15.76
C ILE A 6 31.05 40.53 -15.74
N ALA A 7 31.58 39.82 -14.73
CA ALA A 7 31.23 38.44 -14.46
C ALA A 7 29.80 38.37 -13.90
N ALA A 8 28.91 37.65 -14.58
CA ALA A 8 27.56 37.37 -14.09
C ALA A 8 27.60 36.35 -12.94
N PRO A 9 26.78 36.51 -11.89
CA PRO A 9 26.75 35.55 -10.79
C PRO A 9 26.08 34.25 -11.26
N ALA A 10 26.73 33.13 -11.01
CA ALA A 10 26.13 31.81 -11.18
C ALA A 10 24.99 31.64 -10.16
N ALA A 11 23.77 31.39 -10.64
CA ALA A 11 22.64 31.05 -9.79
C ALA A 11 22.90 29.71 -9.08
N PRO A 12 22.61 29.56 -7.78
CA PRO A 12 22.71 28.28 -7.11
C PRO A 12 21.63 27.35 -7.67
N GLY A 13 22.02 26.45 -8.57
CA GLY A 13 21.20 25.32 -8.98
C GLY A 13 21.08 24.36 -7.80
N GLY A 14 20.07 24.56 -6.95
CA GLY A 14 19.65 23.55 -6.00
C GLY A 14 19.22 22.32 -6.78
N ALA A 15 20.05 21.28 -6.82
CA ALA A 15 19.67 19.99 -7.37
C ALA A 15 18.45 19.50 -6.59
N TRP A 16 17.28 19.46 -7.24
CA TRP A 16 16.12 18.79 -6.67
C TRP A 16 16.52 17.33 -6.52
N ALA A 17 16.59 16.84 -5.27
CA ALA A 17 16.81 15.43 -5.02
C ALA A 17 15.75 14.63 -5.79
N ALA A 18 16.16 13.55 -6.44
CA ALA A 18 15.23 12.70 -7.16
C ALA A 18 14.12 12.23 -6.19
N PRO A 19 12.85 12.13 -6.65
CA PRO A 19 11.78 11.61 -5.83
C PRO A 19 12.18 10.27 -5.21
N SER A 20 12.06 10.15 -3.89
CA SER A 20 12.46 8.98 -3.12
C SER A 20 11.34 8.55 -2.18
N PHE A 21 11.23 7.23 -1.95
CA PHE A 21 10.30 6.69 -0.94
C PHE A 21 10.68 7.02 0.50
N HIS A 22 11.90 7.53 0.75
CA HIS A 22 12.35 7.87 2.10
C HIS A 22 11.40 8.86 2.80
N ASP A 23 10.88 9.83 2.05
CA ASP A 23 9.99 10.88 2.56
C ASP A 23 8.51 10.58 2.30
N TRP A 24 8.15 9.31 2.10
CA TRP A 24 6.74 8.90 1.94
C TRP A 24 6.12 8.47 3.27
N ALA A 25 4.93 8.98 3.55
CA ALA A 25 4.09 8.53 4.66
C ALA A 25 3.40 7.21 4.31
N ALA A 26 3.68 6.15 5.05
CA ALA A 26 3.11 4.84 4.78
C ALA A 26 2.30 4.30 5.97
N VAL A 27 1.12 3.76 5.69
CA VAL A 27 0.35 2.96 6.64
C VAL A 27 0.16 1.54 6.14
N VAL A 28 0.41 0.56 7.01
CA VAL A 28 0.23 -0.87 6.70
C VAL A 28 -0.70 -1.47 7.75
N ALA A 29 -1.88 -1.92 7.32
CA ALA A 29 -2.96 -2.33 8.23
C ALA A 29 -3.38 -3.77 7.98
N ALA A 30 -3.35 -4.58 9.03
CA ALA A 30 -4.11 -5.83 9.13
C ALA A 30 -5.49 -5.47 9.68
N GLY A 31 -6.52 -5.62 8.86
CA GLY A 31 -7.88 -5.15 9.17
C GLY A 31 -8.74 -6.17 9.89
N ASP A 32 -8.35 -7.44 9.90
CA ASP A 32 -9.09 -8.55 10.51
C ASP A 32 -8.08 -9.61 10.99
N ASP A 33 -8.55 -10.54 11.82
CA ASP A 33 -7.84 -11.73 12.32
C ASP A 33 -8.70 -12.99 12.29
N HIS A 34 -9.93 -12.94 11.78
CA HIS A 34 -10.73 -14.13 11.58
C HIS A 34 -10.22 -14.90 10.35
N SER A 35 -10.28 -16.22 10.41
CA SER A 35 -10.08 -17.06 9.22
C SER A 35 -11.35 -17.04 8.34
N ALA A 36 -11.23 -17.52 7.11
CA ALA A 36 -12.40 -17.73 6.25
C ALA A 36 -13.40 -18.78 6.80
N HIS A 37 -12.98 -19.64 7.73
CA HIS A 37 -13.82 -20.62 8.39
C HIS A 37 -14.39 -20.05 9.69
N ALA A 38 -15.70 -20.22 9.89
CA ALA A 38 -16.40 -19.63 11.02
C ALA A 38 -15.84 -20.09 12.37
N GLY A 39 -15.38 -19.13 13.19
CA GLY A 39 -14.96 -19.36 14.58
C GLY A 39 -13.46 -19.53 14.80
N GLU A 40 -12.65 -19.57 13.74
CA GLU A 40 -11.20 -19.69 13.85
C GLU A 40 -10.48 -18.37 13.52
N LEU A 41 -9.30 -18.18 14.12
CA LEU A 41 -8.44 -17.03 13.88
C LEU A 41 -7.34 -17.39 12.87
N THR A 42 -6.88 -16.39 12.12
CA THR A 42 -5.73 -16.48 11.22
C THR A 42 -4.66 -15.47 11.58
N GLU A 43 -3.40 -15.84 11.35
CA GLU A 43 -2.27 -14.90 11.42
C GLU A 43 -1.98 -14.27 10.05
N ALA A 44 -2.65 -14.70 8.98
CA ALA A 44 -2.28 -14.36 7.60
C ALA A 44 -2.20 -12.84 7.36
N PHE A 45 -3.17 -12.08 7.87
CA PHE A 45 -3.20 -10.61 7.73
C PHE A 45 -2.09 -9.91 8.50
N ASP A 46 -1.81 -10.32 9.75
CA ASP A 46 -0.74 -9.75 10.56
C ASP A 46 0.66 -10.16 10.07
N ASN A 47 0.80 -11.39 9.57
CA ASN A 47 1.98 -11.85 8.87
C ASN A 47 2.25 -10.95 7.65
N ALA A 48 1.24 -10.73 6.81
CA ALA A 48 1.34 -9.87 5.65
C ALA A 48 1.70 -8.43 6.04
N ARG A 49 1.03 -7.84 7.05
CA ARG A 49 1.37 -6.51 7.58
C ARG A 49 2.84 -6.39 7.96
N ARG A 50 3.35 -7.30 8.78
CA ARG A 50 4.75 -7.26 9.26
C ARG A 50 5.74 -7.42 8.11
N ALA A 51 5.48 -8.40 7.23
CA ALA A 51 6.35 -8.68 6.10
C ALA A 51 6.38 -7.52 5.09
N ILE A 52 5.22 -6.94 4.77
CA ILE A 52 5.10 -5.77 3.89
C ILE A 52 5.79 -4.56 4.51
N ALA A 53 5.55 -4.24 5.79
CA ALA A 53 6.22 -3.12 6.44
C ALA A 53 7.75 -3.24 6.39
N ALA A 54 8.29 -4.44 6.66
CA ALA A 54 9.73 -4.69 6.54
C ALA A 54 10.21 -4.60 5.08
N ALA A 55 9.41 -5.07 4.12
CA ALA A 55 9.73 -5.03 2.71
C ALA A 55 9.75 -3.59 2.15
N LEU A 56 8.87 -2.72 2.64
CA LEU A 56 8.87 -1.29 2.30
C LEU A 56 10.14 -0.60 2.78
N VAL A 57 10.63 -0.91 3.99
CA VAL A 57 11.91 -0.39 4.48
C VAL A 57 13.06 -0.78 3.54
N ARG A 58 13.11 -2.06 3.13
CA ARG A 58 14.08 -2.55 2.14
C ARG A 58 13.92 -1.91 0.76
N LYS A 59 12.78 -1.25 0.48
CA LYS A 59 12.49 -0.57 -0.78
C LYS A 59 12.58 0.96 -0.69
N GLY A 60 13.23 1.46 0.36
CA GLY A 60 13.61 2.86 0.49
C GLY A 60 12.70 3.69 1.39
N PHE A 61 11.63 3.13 1.95
CA PHE A 61 10.79 3.85 2.92
C PHE A 61 11.53 4.00 4.25
N ALA A 62 11.51 5.20 4.82
CA ALA A 62 12.05 5.39 6.17
C ALA A 62 11.16 4.65 7.19
N ARG A 63 11.76 3.84 8.06
CA ARG A 63 11.04 3.12 9.13
C ARG A 63 10.20 4.06 10.00
N ALA A 64 10.73 5.24 10.31
CA ALA A 64 10.03 6.28 11.08
C ALA A 64 8.79 6.85 10.36
N HIS A 65 8.68 6.65 9.05
CA HIS A 65 7.57 7.10 8.22
C HIS A 65 6.56 5.98 7.90
N ILE A 66 6.69 4.80 8.52
CA ILE A 66 5.74 3.70 8.42
C ILE A 66 4.99 3.53 9.75
N ARG A 67 3.66 3.58 9.71
CA ARG A 67 2.80 3.21 10.84
C ARG A 67 2.07 1.90 10.54
N GLN A 68 2.11 0.97 11.49
CA GLN A 68 1.44 -0.32 11.38
C GLN A 68 0.16 -0.35 12.22
N PHE A 69 -0.84 -1.09 11.76
CA PHE A 69 -2.12 -1.25 12.45
C PHE A 69 -2.54 -2.72 12.51
N SER A 70 -3.06 -3.18 13.65
CA SER A 70 -3.52 -4.56 13.85
C SER A 70 -4.79 -4.57 14.71
N VAL A 71 -5.61 -5.61 14.55
CA VAL A 71 -6.73 -5.91 15.45
C VAL A 71 -6.26 -6.40 16.83
N ARG A 72 -5.07 -7.00 16.90
CA ARG A 72 -4.46 -7.57 18.11
C ARG A 72 -3.08 -6.94 18.38
N PRO A 73 -2.99 -5.62 18.62
CA PRO A 73 -1.71 -4.95 18.73
C PRO A 73 -0.83 -5.48 19.88
N GLU A 74 -1.46 -5.93 20.97
CA GLU A 74 -0.79 -6.47 22.16
C GLU A 74 0.02 -7.74 21.87
N ARG A 75 -0.27 -8.45 20.77
CA ARG A 75 0.46 -9.64 20.32
C ARG A 75 1.83 -9.33 19.69
N TYR A 76 2.10 -8.06 19.36
CA TYR A 76 3.28 -7.65 18.59
C TYR A 76 4.05 -6.49 19.24
N PRO A 77 4.59 -6.66 20.46
CA PRO A 77 5.22 -5.57 21.21
C PRO A 77 6.41 -4.93 20.49
N GLU A 78 7.19 -5.72 19.71
CA GLU A 78 8.33 -5.19 18.96
C GLU A 78 7.94 -4.27 17.80
N ALA A 79 6.79 -4.55 17.17
CA ALA A 79 6.31 -3.77 16.03
C ALA A 79 5.45 -2.57 16.46
N ASP A 80 5.00 -2.56 17.73
CA ASP A 80 4.12 -1.55 18.33
C ASP A 80 3.01 -1.04 17.39
N PRO A 81 2.19 -1.94 16.79
CA PRO A 81 1.14 -1.49 15.89
C PRO A 81 0.03 -0.83 16.70
N VAL A 82 -0.66 0.12 16.07
CA VAL A 82 -1.84 0.76 16.66
C VAL A 82 -3.07 -0.12 16.44
N ARG A 83 -4.03 -0.12 17.37
CA ARG A 83 -5.32 -0.78 17.16
C ARG A 83 -5.97 -0.27 15.87
N VAL A 84 -6.28 -1.17 14.96
CA VAL A 84 -6.80 -0.81 13.63
C VAL A 84 -8.22 -0.25 13.71
N GLY A 85 -8.51 0.72 12.86
CA GLY A 85 -9.83 1.31 12.69
C GLY A 85 -9.78 2.44 11.68
N PRO A 86 -10.88 2.78 10.97
CA PRO A 86 -10.86 3.81 9.95
C PRO A 86 -10.34 5.17 10.44
N ALA A 87 -10.73 5.58 11.65
CA ALA A 87 -10.27 6.84 12.26
C ALA A 87 -8.78 6.78 12.64
N ALA A 88 -8.31 5.65 13.16
CA ALA A 88 -6.90 5.45 13.53
C ALA A 88 -5.98 5.45 12.29
N ILE A 89 -6.39 4.78 11.21
CA ILE A 89 -5.68 4.79 9.92
C ILE A 89 -5.58 6.22 9.38
N PHE A 90 -6.68 6.99 9.42
CA PHE A 90 -6.68 8.39 8.97
C PHE A 90 -5.72 9.25 9.80
N ALA A 91 -5.82 9.18 11.12
CA ALA A 91 -4.97 9.96 12.02
C ALA A 91 -3.49 9.62 11.80
N GLY A 92 -3.14 8.33 11.76
CA GLY A 92 -1.76 7.91 11.54
C GLY A 92 -1.21 8.34 10.19
N LEU A 93 -1.99 8.20 9.11
CA LEU A 93 -1.55 8.65 7.78
C LEU A 93 -1.35 10.16 7.77
N ARG A 94 -2.32 10.94 8.28
CA ARG A 94 -2.24 12.41 8.34
C ARG A 94 -1.01 12.86 9.14
N ASP A 95 -0.78 12.28 10.30
CA ASP A 95 0.33 12.67 11.17
C ASP A 95 1.69 12.34 10.54
N LEU A 96 1.80 11.22 9.83
CA LEU A 96 2.98 10.89 9.03
C LEU A 96 3.15 11.84 7.84
N ALA A 97 2.07 12.16 7.15
CA ALA A 97 2.04 13.04 5.98
C ALA A 97 2.57 14.45 6.25
N ILE A 98 2.51 14.91 7.51
CA ILE A 98 3.09 16.18 7.97
C ILE A 98 4.62 16.09 8.04
N ARG A 99 5.17 14.94 8.45
CA ARG A 99 6.61 14.70 8.63
C ARG A 99 7.30 14.20 7.36
N ALA A 100 6.56 13.51 6.51
CA ALA A 100 7.02 12.85 5.30
C ALA A 100 6.20 13.40 4.11
N PRO A 101 6.62 14.53 3.51
CA PRO A 101 5.80 15.25 2.55
C PRO A 101 5.81 14.66 1.13
N GLY A 102 6.69 13.70 0.82
CA GLY A 102 6.98 13.26 -0.54
C GLY A 102 5.88 12.44 -1.23
N GLY A 103 4.98 11.82 -0.47
CA GLY A 103 3.88 11.02 -1.00
C GLY A 103 3.27 10.14 0.08
N CYS A 104 2.28 9.35 -0.32
CA CYS A 104 1.54 8.49 0.61
C CYS A 104 1.36 7.07 0.12
N LEU A 105 1.45 6.12 1.04
CA LEU A 105 1.13 4.72 0.80
C LEU A 105 0.09 4.26 1.83
N ILE A 106 -0.95 3.60 1.35
CA ILE A 106 -1.87 2.82 2.18
C ILE A 106 -1.80 1.39 1.69
N TYR A 107 -1.50 0.46 2.59
CA TYR A 107 -1.57 -0.96 2.34
C TYR A 107 -2.53 -1.60 3.35
N LEU A 108 -3.68 -2.07 2.88
CA LEU A 108 -4.67 -2.76 3.72
C LEU A 108 -4.74 -4.22 3.31
N THR A 109 -4.57 -5.13 4.27
CA THR A 109 -4.81 -6.57 4.11
C THR A 109 -5.88 -7.01 5.10
N SER A 110 -6.98 -7.55 4.60
CA SER A 110 -8.19 -7.82 5.40
C SER A 110 -9.21 -8.67 4.65
N HIS A 111 -10.26 -9.08 5.35
CA HIS A 111 -11.50 -9.48 4.69
C HIS A 111 -12.18 -8.30 3.99
N GLY A 112 -12.96 -8.65 2.96
CA GLY A 112 -13.68 -7.69 2.14
C GLY A 112 -15.10 -8.13 1.85
N ALA A 113 -15.94 -7.15 1.62
CA ALA A 113 -17.32 -7.29 1.22
C ALA A 113 -17.62 -6.29 0.09
N PRO A 114 -18.73 -6.44 -0.66
CA PRO A 114 -19.06 -5.51 -1.74
C PRO A 114 -19.14 -4.03 -1.33
N GLN A 115 -19.29 -3.75 -0.04
CA GLN A 115 -19.40 -2.40 0.52
C GLN A 115 -18.04 -1.79 0.92
N GLY A 116 -16.99 -2.60 1.07
CA GLY A 116 -15.67 -2.16 1.55
C GLY A 116 -14.84 -3.28 2.17
N ALA A 117 -13.79 -2.90 2.89
CA ALA A 117 -12.90 -3.82 3.58
C ALA A 117 -13.00 -3.64 5.10
N ILE A 118 -12.87 -4.73 5.85
CA ILE A 118 -12.90 -4.70 7.32
C ILE A 118 -11.67 -3.98 7.84
N ALA A 119 -11.84 -3.16 8.86
CA ALA A 119 -10.79 -2.44 9.57
C ALA A 119 -11.14 -2.43 11.07
N GLY A 120 -10.86 -3.54 11.75
CA GLY A 120 -11.29 -3.80 13.13
C GLY A 120 -12.81 -3.89 13.21
N GLU A 121 -13.39 -3.25 14.22
CA GLU A 121 -14.85 -3.18 14.42
C GLU A 121 -15.59 -2.36 13.34
N GLY A 122 -14.86 -1.75 12.40
CA GLY A 122 -15.40 -0.84 11.39
C GLY A 122 -15.23 -1.34 9.97
N LEU A 123 -16.02 -0.75 9.06
CA LEU A 123 -15.85 -0.94 7.63
C LEU A 123 -15.24 0.31 6.98
N LEU A 124 -14.16 0.10 6.23
CA LEU A 124 -13.58 1.10 5.36
C LEU A 124 -14.23 1.02 3.98
N THR A 125 -15.15 1.94 3.69
CA THR A 125 -15.82 2.01 2.38
C THR A 125 -14.96 2.76 1.35
N PRO A 126 -15.20 2.54 0.03
CA PRO A 126 -14.49 3.28 -1.02
C PRO A 126 -14.53 4.80 -0.86
N ARG A 127 -15.72 5.37 -0.55
CA ARG A 127 -15.87 6.81 -0.32
C ARG A 127 -15.12 7.30 0.92
N ARG A 128 -15.11 6.51 2.00
CA ARG A 128 -14.37 6.87 3.22
C ARG A 128 -12.87 6.86 2.98
N LEU A 129 -12.35 5.85 2.28
CA LEU A 129 -10.93 5.77 1.96
C LEU A 129 -10.50 6.89 1.00
N ALA A 130 -11.31 7.22 -0.01
CA ALA A 130 -11.05 8.37 -0.88
C ALA A 130 -10.97 9.68 -0.09
N ALA A 131 -11.96 9.98 0.75
CA ALA A 131 -11.94 11.18 1.59
C ALA A 131 -10.79 11.21 2.61
N LEU A 132 -10.36 10.04 3.09
CA LEU A 132 -9.17 9.90 3.95
C LEU A 132 -7.92 10.32 3.18
N VAL A 133 -7.73 9.73 2.00
CA VAL A 133 -6.59 9.97 1.11
C VAL A 133 -6.53 11.43 0.63
N ASP A 134 -7.67 12.02 0.26
CA ASP A 134 -7.73 13.41 -0.18
C ASP A 134 -7.37 14.41 0.92
N ARG A 135 -7.73 14.12 2.17
CA ARG A 135 -7.43 15.01 3.31
C ARG A 135 -6.02 14.80 3.86
N ALA A 136 -5.56 13.56 3.94
CA ALA A 136 -4.24 13.26 4.47
C ALA A 136 -3.14 13.57 3.44
N CYS A 137 -3.43 13.36 2.15
CA CYS A 137 -2.45 13.39 1.06
C CYS A 137 -2.98 14.18 -0.15
N PRO A 138 -3.34 15.47 0.03
CA PRO A 138 -3.91 16.28 -1.05
C PRO A 138 -2.87 16.54 -2.14
N ALA A 139 -3.23 16.29 -3.41
CA ALA A 139 -2.43 16.58 -4.60
C ALA A 139 -0.99 16.02 -4.56
N ARG A 140 -0.81 14.85 -3.92
CA ARG A 140 0.49 14.22 -3.74
C ARG A 140 0.47 12.79 -4.30
N PRO A 141 1.59 12.34 -4.90
CA PRO A 141 1.76 10.96 -5.32
C PRO A 141 1.28 10.00 -4.25
N THR A 142 0.31 9.13 -4.59
CA THR A 142 -0.25 8.20 -3.61
C THR A 142 -0.49 6.83 -4.21
N VAL A 143 -0.08 5.81 -3.49
CA VAL A 143 -0.32 4.41 -3.81
C VAL A 143 -1.28 3.84 -2.77
N VAL A 144 -2.36 3.21 -3.22
CA VAL A 144 -3.32 2.50 -2.37
C VAL A 144 -3.36 1.05 -2.80
N VAL A 145 -3.02 0.15 -1.89
CA VAL A 145 -3.09 -1.30 -2.10
C VAL A 145 -4.15 -1.85 -1.15
N VAL A 146 -5.14 -2.55 -1.71
CA VAL A 146 -6.22 -3.19 -0.95
C VAL A 146 -6.24 -4.68 -1.25
N SER A 147 -5.67 -5.46 -0.34
CA SER A 147 -5.73 -6.93 -0.32
C SER A 147 -6.99 -7.37 0.43
N ALA A 148 -8.08 -7.57 -0.30
CA ALA A 148 -9.36 -8.03 0.23
C ALA A 148 -10.27 -8.59 -0.89
N CYS A 149 -11.26 -9.40 -0.51
CA CYS A 149 -12.35 -9.80 -1.41
C CYS A 149 -13.10 -8.56 -1.92
N PHE A 150 -13.59 -8.60 -3.16
CA PHE A 150 -14.33 -7.52 -3.80
C PHE A 150 -13.57 -6.18 -3.89
N SER A 151 -12.27 -6.14 -3.60
CA SER A 151 -11.48 -4.91 -3.45
C SER A 151 -11.49 -4.01 -4.69
N GLY A 152 -11.82 -4.53 -5.87
CA GLY A 152 -12.07 -3.74 -7.08
C GLY A 152 -13.13 -2.63 -6.91
N VAL A 153 -14.01 -2.72 -5.91
CA VAL A 153 -14.99 -1.66 -5.56
C VAL A 153 -14.32 -0.33 -5.17
N PHE A 154 -13.06 -0.36 -4.75
CA PHE A 154 -12.29 0.83 -4.36
C PHE A 154 -11.76 1.62 -5.56
N VAL A 155 -11.56 0.97 -6.72
CA VAL A 155 -10.90 1.58 -7.88
C VAL A 155 -11.62 2.85 -8.37
N PRO A 156 -12.95 2.87 -8.60
CA PRO A 156 -13.61 4.05 -9.14
C PRO A 156 -13.58 5.27 -8.20
N ALA A 157 -13.64 5.04 -6.89
CA ALA A 157 -13.67 6.11 -5.89
C ALA A 157 -12.28 6.71 -5.62
N LEU A 158 -11.21 5.93 -5.83
CA LEU A 158 -9.84 6.34 -5.56
C LEU A 158 -9.04 6.74 -6.81
N ALA A 159 -9.54 6.46 -8.00
CA ALA A 159 -8.86 6.82 -9.24
C ALA A 159 -8.68 8.35 -9.32
N GLY A 160 -7.46 8.79 -9.61
CA GLY A 160 -7.08 10.19 -9.72
C GLY A 160 -5.75 10.34 -10.45
N PRO A 161 -5.41 11.56 -10.91
CA PRO A 161 -4.21 11.79 -11.72
C PRO A 161 -2.90 11.47 -10.98
N ASP A 162 -2.87 11.67 -9.66
CA ASP A 162 -1.76 11.45 -8.73
C ASP A 162 -1.87 10.13 -7.95
N ARG A 163 -2.83 9.27 -8.30
CA ARG A 163 -3.14 8.04 -7.56
C ARG A 163 -2.78 6.78 -8.35
N MET A 164 -2.31 5.77 -7.64
CA MET A 164 -2.33 4.37 -8.06
C MET A 164 -3.19 3.60 -7.09
N VAL A 165 -4.06 2.74 -7.63
CA VAL A 165 -4.90 1.84 -6.85
C VAL A 165 -4.64 0.43 -7.34
N LEU A 166 -4.24 -0.46 -6.44
CA LEU A 166 -3.98 -1.87 -6.73
C LEU A 166 -4.85 -2.73 -5.81
N THR A 167 -5.61 -3.66 -6.38
CA THR A 167 -6.60 -4.45 -5.64
C THR A 167 -6.38 -5.93 -5.86
N ALA A 168 -6.61 -6.73 -4.81
CA ALA A 168 -6.44 -8.18 -4.87
C ALA A 168 -7.47 -8.91 -5.72
N ALA A 169 -8.65 -8.31 -5.91
CA ALA A 169 -9.72 -8.93 -6.68
C ALA A 169 -10.52 -7.89 -7.46
N ARG A 170 -11.25 -8.36 -8.46
CA ARG A 170 -12.32 -7.63 -9.13
C ARG A 170 -13.48 -7.35 -8.18
N ARG A 171 -14.27 -6.32 -8.46
CA ARG A 171 -15.38 -5.83 -7.61
C ARG A 171 -16.47 -6.86 -7.24
N ASP A 172 -16.57 -7.95 -7.98
CA ASP A 172 -17.56 -9.04 -7.86
C ASP A 172 -16.88 -10.41 -7.73
N ARG A 173 -15.60 -10.44 -7.31
CA ARG A 173 -14.80 -11.64 -7.10
C ARG A 173 -14.22 -11.67 -5.69
N SER A 174 -14.08 -12.87 -5.15
CA SER A 174 -13.30 -13.11 -3.93
C SER A 174 -11.79 -13.10 -4.24
N SER A 175 -10.99 -12.79 -3.22
CA SER A 175 -9.55 -13.14 -3.17
C SER A 175 -9.36 -14.38 -2.28
N PHE A 176 -8.16 -14.97 -2.27
CA PHE A 176 -7.91 -16.27 -1.63
C PHE A 176 -6.70 -16.26 -0.69
N GLY A 177 -6.57 -17.31 0.13
CA GLY A 177 -5.43 -17.52 1.05
C GLY A 177 -5.61 -16.94 2.45
N CYS A 178 -6.84 -16.87 2.98
CA CYS A 178 -7.13 -16.35 4.31
C CYS A 178 -7.62 -17.41 5.31
N GLY A 179 -7.24 -18.69 5.14
CA GLY A 179 -7.53 -19.77 6.11
C GLY A 179 -6.57 -19.76 7.31
N GLU A 180 -6.76 -20.67 8.30
CA GLU A 180 -5.83 -20.76 9.45
C GLU A 180 -4.40 -21.11 9.02
N GLY A 181 -4.29 -22.03 8.05
CA GLY A 181 -3.01 -22.59 7.61
C GLY A 181 -2.21 -21.68 6.68
N ASP A 182 -2.81 -20.59 6.20
CA ASP A 182 -2.16 -19.69 5.27
C ASP A 182 -1.17 -18.77 6.00
N THR A 183 0.07 -18.72 5.50
CA THR A 183 1.04 -17.73 6.01
C THR A 183 0.65 -16.31 5.60
N TYR A 184 0.15 -16.15 4.37
CA TYR A 184 -0.29 -14.87 3.79
C TYR A 184 -1.48 -15.11 2.84
N PRO A 185 -2.38 -14.13 2.66
CA PRO A 185 -3.27 -14.10 1.50
C PRO A 185 -2.48 -14.20 0.21
N PHE A 186 -3.03 -14.87 -0.80
CA PHE A 186 -2.30 -15.17 -2.05
C PHE A 186 -1.80 -13.90 -2.72
N PHE A 187 -2.60 -12.83 -2.69
CA PHE A 187 -2.20 -11.53 -3.22
C PHE A 187 -1.01 -10.95 -2.45
N ASP A 188 -1.05 -10.94 -1.11
CA ASP A 188 0.03 -10.41 -0.28
C ASP A 188 1.32 -11.22 -0.43
N GLY A 189 1.22 -12.55 -0.47
CA GLY A 189 2.34 -13.43 -0.77
C GLY A 189 2.95 -13.12 -2.14
N CYS A 190 2.12 -12.89 -3.15
CA CYS A 190 2.57 -12.52 -4.49
C CYS A 190 3.20 -11.11 -4.56
N VAL A 191 2.70 -10.15 -3.77
CA VAL A 191 3.38 -8.85 -3.60
C VAL A 191 4.79 -9.08 -3.06
N LEU A 192 4.93 -9.85 -1.98
CA LEU A 192 6.22 -10.14 -1.35
C LEU A 192 7.19 -10.91 -2.27
N GLU A 193 6.70 -11.90 -3.03
CA GLU A 193 7.49 -12.68 -4.00
C GLU A 193 8.01 -11.81 -5.16
N THR A 194 7.22 -10.80 -5.54
CA THR A 194 7.48 -10.00 -6.72
C THR A 194 8.32 -8.76 -6.42
N LEU A 195 8.13 -8.16 -5.24
CA LEU A 195 8.73 -6.89 -4.85
C LEU A 195 10.26 -6.82 -5.03
N PRO A 196 11.05 -7.87 -4.74
CA PRO A 196 12.50 -7.84 -4.95
C PRO A 196 12.91 -7.60 -6.41
N ARG A 197 12.07 -7.95 -7.38
CA ARG A 197 12.32 -7.87 -8.83
C ARG A 197 11.55 -6.76 -9.53
N ALA A 198 10.80 -5.95 -8.78
CA ALA A 198 10.05 -4.82 -9.32
C ALA A 198 10.90 -3.54 -9.27
N ARG A 199 10.79 -2.70 -10.29
CA ARG A 199 11.46 -1.39 -10.33
C ARG A 199 10.74 -0.33 -9.50
N ASP A 200 9.41 -0.36 -9.51
CA ASP A 200 8.51 0.53 -8.78
C ASP A 200 7.15 -0.16 -8.62
N PHE A 201 6.15 0.53 -8.04
CA PHE A 201 4.80 -0.04 -7.91
C PHE A 201 4.09 -0.26 -9.26
N ILE A 202 4.36 0.56 -10.29
CA ILE A 202 3.73 0.41 -11.61
C ILE A 202 4.20 -0.88 -12.28
N ASP A 203 5.49 -1.18 -12.19
CA ASP A 203 6.09 -2.44 -12.65
C ASP A 203 5.70 -3.64 -11.77
N LEU A 204 5.45 -3.42 -10.48
CA LEU A 204 4.98 -4.44 -9.54
C LEU A 204 3.59 -4.99 -9.92
N ALA A 205 2.63 -4.11 -10.24
CA ALA A 205 1.23 -4.48 -10.45
C ALA A 205 0.99 -5.62 -11.46
N PRO A 206 1.48 -5.56 -12.71
CA PRO A 206 1.26 -6.64 -13.67
C PRO A 206 1.94 -7.95 -13.27
N LYS A 207 3.09 -7.87 -12.58
CA LYS A 207 3.83 -9.04 -12.11
C LYS A 207 3.10 -9.73 -10.94
N VAL A 208 2.54 -8.96 -10.01
CA VAL A 208 1.68 -9.49 -8.94
C VAL A 208 0.45 -10.16 -9.52
N ARG A 209 -0.21 -9.55 -10.52
CA ARG A 209 -1.35 -10.17 -11.21
C ARG A 209 -0.99 -11.53 -11.81
N ALA A 210 0.16 -11.62 -12.50
CA ALA A 210 0.64 -12.88 -13.08
C ALA A 210 0.98 -13.94 -12.01
N CYS A 211 1.54 -13.51 -10.87
CA CYS A 211 1.80 -14.40 -9.74
C CYS A 211 0.48 -14.94 -9.15
N VAL A 212 -0.51 -14.09 -8.90
CA VAL A 212 -1.80 -14.48 -8.33
C VAL A 212 -2.51 -15.46 -9.27
N GLU A 213 -2.57 -15.14 -10.56
CA GLU A 213 -3.19 -16.03 -11.55
C GLU A 213 -2.52 -17.41 -11.57
N ARG A 214 -1.18 -17.45 -11.54
CA ARG A 214 -0.42 -18.70 -11.46
C ARG A 214 -0.77 -19.48 -10.18
N ARG A 215 -0.76 -18.82 -9.03
CA ARG A 215 -1.06 -19.42 -7.73
C ARG A 215 -2.47 -20.00 -7.71
N GLU A 216 -3.46 -19.24 -8.15
CA GLU A 216 -4.86 -19.67 -8.21
C GLU A 216 -5.09 -20.84 -9.16
N ARG A 217 -4.35 -20.94 -10.28
CA ARG A 217 -4.41 -22.13 -11.14
C ARG A 217 -3.83 -23.37 -10.46
N ILE A 218 -2.71 -23.25 -9.76
CA ILE A 218 -2.06 -24.36 -9.04
C ILE A 218 -2.98 -24.86 -7.91
N GLU A 219 -3.59 -23.93 -7.18
CA GLU A 219 -4.48 -24.22 -6.05
C GLU A 219 -5.94 -24.46 -6.50
N HIS A 220 -6.20 -24.52 -7.80
CA HIS A 220 -7.53 -24.77 -8.38
C HIS A 220 -8.64 -23.80 -7.92
N MET A 221 -8.28 -22.57 -7.57
CA MET A 221 -9.23 -21.55 -7.12
C MET A 221 -10.08 -21.03 -8.28
N ARG A 222 -11.40 -21.00 -8.08
CA ARG A 222 -12.38 -20.52 -9.08
C ARG A 222 -13.57 -19.82 -8.41
N PRO A 223 -14.15 -18.79 -9.08
CA PRO A 223 -13.59 -18.07 -10.23
C PRO A 223 -12.30 -17.31 -9.84
N PRO A 224 -11.39 -17.01 -10.79
CA PRO A 224 -10.15 -16.29 -10.46
C PRO A 224 -10.45 -14.90 -9.88
N SER A 225 -9.57 -14.41 -9.00
CA SER A 225 -9.77 -13.13 -8.32
C SER A 225 -9.66 -11.94 -9.27
N GLU A 226 -8.83 -12.05 -10.31
CA GLU A 226 -8.54 -11.01 -11.31
C GLU A 226 -8.08 -9.67 -10.67
N PRO A 227 -6.86 -9.60 -10.07
CA PRO A 227 -6.33 -8.37 -9.50
C PRO A 227 -6.34 -7.19 -10.48
N GLN A 228 -6.72 -6.00 -9.99
CA GLN A 228 -6.89 -4.81 -10.82
C GLN A 228 -5.89 -3.72 -10.44
N ALA A 229 -5.48 -2.92 -11.41
CA ALA A 229 -4.66 -1.74 -11.19
C ALA A 229 -5.21 -0.54 -11.95
N SER A 230 -5.26 0.62 -11.30
CA SER A 230 -5.50 1.93 -11.89
C SER A 230 -4.31 2.82 -11.59
N VAL A 231 -3.81 3.55 -12.58
CA VAL A 231 -2.65 4.45 -12.42
C VAL A 231 -2.96 5.77 -13.11
N GLY A 232 -2.87 6.87 -12.36
CA GLY A 232 -3.03 8.23 -12.85
C GLY A 232 -1.87 8.70 -13.72
N ALA A 233 -2.15 9.60 -14.66
CA ALA A 233 -1.16 10.09 -15.61
C ALA A 233 -0.02 10.88 -14.92
N ALA A 234 -0.34 11.72 -13.93
CA ALA A 234 0.66 12.49 -13.20
C ALA A 234 1.53 11.58 -12.32
N LEU A 235 0.94 10.54 -11.71
CA LEU A 235 1.71 9.59 -10.91
C LEU A 235 2.74 8.82 -11.76
N ARG A 236 2.39 8.41 -12.99
CA ARG A 236 3.33 7.70 -13.89
C ARG A 236 4.64 8.43 -14.12
N LEU A 237 4.61 9.77 -14.07
CA LEU A 237 5.78 10.61 -14.32
C LEU A 237 6.59 10.87 -13.04
N ASN A 238 5.96 10.75 -11.87
CA ASN A 238 6.50 11.24 -10.60
C ASN A 238 6.69 10.14 -9.54
N LEU A 239 6.32 8.89 -9.82
CA LEU A 239 6.49 7.79 -8.90
C LEU A 239 8.00 7.46 -8.73
N PRO A 240 8.53 7.46 -7.50
CA PRO A 240 9.90 7.03 -7.25
C PRO A 240 10.13 5.57 -7.68
N ALA A 241 11.36 5.28 -8.12
CA ALA A 241 11.83 3.91 -8.19
C ALA A 241 12.08 3.36 -6.78
N PHE A 242 11.93 2.06 -6.61
CA PHE A 242 12.42 1.39 -5.41
C PHE A 242 13.94 1.48 -5.36
N SER A 243 14.48 1.82 -4.19
CA SER A 243 15.90 1.69 -3.89
C SER A 243 16.10 0.49 -2.98
N ASP A 244 17.22 -0.21 -3.11
CA ASP A 244 17.60 -1.20 -2.12
C ASP A 244 18.05 -0.43 -0.87
N GLY A 245 17.19 -0.41 0.16
CA GLY A 245 17.47 0.25 1.44
C GLY A 245 18.66 -0.42 2.16
N PRO A 246 19.25 0.22 3.19
CA PRO A 246 20.24 -0.46 4.01
C PRO A 246 19.62 -1.74 4.60
N GLY A 247 20.27 -2.87 4.33
CA GLY A 247 19.86 -4.19 4.78
C GLY A 247 19.86 -4.34 6.29
#